data_AF-A0A1G3Y3T5-F1
#
_entry.id   AF-A0A1G3Y3T5-F1
#
_cell.length_a   1.000
_cell.length_b   1.000
_cell.length_c   1.000
_cell.angle_alpha   90.00
_cell.angle_beta   90.00
_cell.angle_gamma   90.00
#
_symmetry.space_group_name_H-M   'P 1'
#
loop_
_entity.id
_entity.type
_entity.pdbx_description
1 polymer ?
#
loop_
_entity_poly.entity_id
_entity_poly.type
_entity_poly.pdbx_seq_one_letter_code
_entity_poly.pdbx_strand_id
1 'polypeptide(L)'
;MGKSSSKWDIANDPDTPPETLGELSNDQDWMIRCAVAKNRNTPREVLKKLATDDEWIVRNNVAINPNTPVETLQELSDDKDTMVRTNLGKNPSAKIETVQKLADDDKVWGVRKNAIESGRV
;
A
#
# COMPACT_ATOMS: atom_id res chain seq x y z
N MET A 1 -0.85 35.62 7.62
CA MET A 1 -1.74 34.48 7.89
C MET A 1 -1.27 33.32 7.03
N GLY A 2 -0.52 32.38 7.61
CA GLY A 2 -0.08 31.19 6.90
C GLY A 2 -1.28 30.33 6.55
N LYS A 3 -1.34 29.79 5.33
CA LYS A 3 -2.37 28.81 4.96
C LYS A 3 -2.26 27.65 5.95
N SER A 4 -3.30 27.40 6.74
CA SER A 4 -3.36 26.19 7.55
C SER A 4 -3.58 25.05 6.56
N SER A 5 -2.51 24.33 6.22
CA SER A 5 -2.59 23.15 5.38
C SER A 5 -3.48 22.13 6.08
N SER A 6 -4.46 21.57 5.37
CA SER A 6 -5.33 20.54 5.95
C SER A 6 -4.51 19.28 6.24
N LYS A 7 -5.00 18.39 7.11
CA LYS A 7 -4.35 17.08 7.33
C LYS A 7 -4.21 16.29 6.03
N TRP A 8 -5.15 16.45 5.11
CA TRP A 8 -5.10 15.81 3.80
C TRP A 8 -3.94 16.36 2.95
N ASP A 9 -3.73 17.68 2.95
CA ASP A 9 -2.60 18.30 2.25
C ASP A 9 -1.27 17.81 2.83
N ILE A 10 -1.17 17.76 4.17
CA ILE A 10 0.04 17.27 4.85
C ILE A 10 0.28 15.80 4.52
N ALA A 11 -0.72 14.93 4.56
CA ALA A 11 -0.54 13.51 4.25
C ALA A 11 -0.13 13.26 2.78
N ASN A 12 -0.59 14.10 1.84
CA ASN A 12 -0.29 13.96 0.41
C ASN A 12 1.00 14.65 -0.02
N ASP A 13 1.54 15.57 0.79
CA ASP A 13 2.79 16.26 0.47
C ASP A 13 3.95 15.26 0.49
N PRO A 14 4.66 15.08 -0.65
CA PRO A 14 5.77 14.13 -0.76
C PRO A 14 6.96 14.45 0.15
N ASP A 15 7.05 15.68 0.69
CA ASP A 15 8.12 16.10 1.59
C ASP A 15 7.72 16.03 3.07
N THR A 16 6.51 15.55 3.38
CA THR A 16 6.06 15.44 4.78
C THR A 16 6.99 14.54 5.58
N PRO A 17 7.45 15.01 6.76
CA PRO A 17 8.35 14.25 7.59
C PRO A 17 7.77 12.88 8.00
N PRO A 18 8.61 11.83 8.06
CA PRO A 18 8.16 10.49 8.44
C PRO A 18 7.46 10.43 9.81
N GLU A 19 7.86 11.28 10.76
CA GLU A 19 7.26 11.37 12.09
C GLU A 19 5.81 11.89 12.03
N THR A 20 5.57 12.95 11.24
CA THR A 20 4.22 13.49 10.98
C THR A 20 3.32 12.47 10.26
N LEU A 21 3.87 11.73 9.30
CA LEU A 21 3.14 10.61 8.67
C LEU A 21 2.79 9.52 9.69
N GLY A 22 3.68 9.26 10.65
CA GLY A 22 3.43 8.35 11.78
C GLY A 22 2.24 8.79 12.63
N GLU A 23 2.15 10.07 12.96
CA GLU A 23 1.01 10.64 13.70
C GLU A 23 -0.30 10.50 12.90
N LEU A 24 -0.30 10.94 11.64
CA LEU A 24 -1.46 10.91 10.74
C LEU A 24 -1.94 9.49 10.42
N SER A 25 -1.09 8.48 10.57
CA SER A 25 -1.49 7.06 10.44
C SER A 25 -2.52 6.61 11.48
N ASN A 26 -2.77 7.40 12.53
CA ASN A 26 -3.77 7.14 13.56
C ASN A 26 -5.05 7.95 13.36
N ASP A 27 -5.17 8.72 12.27
CA ASP A 27 -6.33 9.57 12.06
C ASP A 27 -7.61 8.73 11.93
N GLN A 28 -8.72 9.24 12.47
CA GLN A 28 -10.00 8.55 12.42
C GLN A 28 -10.54 8.49 10.99
N ASP A 29 -10.22 9.49 10.17
CA ASP A 29 -10.58 9.52 8.77
C ASP A 29 -9.67 8.57 7.97
N TRP A 30 -10.28 7.52 7.41
CA TRP A 30 -9.59 6.55 6.57
C TRP A 30 -8.97 7.18 5.32
N MET A 31 -9.50 8.32 4.84
CA MET A 31 -8.91 9.05 3.71
C MET A 31 -7.54 9.63 4.06
N ILE A 32 -7.35 10.09 5.30
CA ILE A 32 -6.05 10.57 5.79
C ILE A 32 -5.08 9.40 5.91
N ARG A 33 -5.51 8.28 6.51
CA ARG A 33 -4.67 7.06 6.60
C ARG A 33 -4.31 6.50 5.23
N CYS A 34 -5.23 6.59 4.26
CA CYS A 34 -4.99 6.22 2.87
C CYS A 34 -3.93 7.11 2.22
N ALA A 35 -3.98 8.43 2.44
CA ALA A 35 -2.96 9.35 1.96
C ALA A 35 -1.58 9.04 2.57
N VAL A 36 -1.53 8.73 3.87
CA VAL A 36 -0.31 8.25 4.53
C VAL A 36 0.19 6.96 3.88
N ALA A 37 -0.65 5.94 3.69
CA ALA A 37 -0.25 4.68 3.06
C ALA A 37 0.32 4.87 1.65
N LYS A 38 -0.18 5.84 0.89
CA LYS A 38 0.29 6.16 -0.47
C LYS A 38 1.60 6.97 -0.50
N ASN A 39 1.89 7.72 0.56
CA ASN A 39 3.04 8.62 0.60
C ASN A 39 4.36 7.81 0.60
N ARG A 40 5.29 8.18 -0.28
CA ARG A 40 6.57 7.48 -0.41
C ARG A 40 7.47 7.70 0.80
N ASN A 41 7.32 8.77 1.57
CA ASN A 41 8.11 8.98 2.78
C ASN A 41 7.58 8.20 4.01
N THR A 42 6.50 7.46 3.86
CA THR A 42 5.90 6.71 4.97
C THR A 42 6.85 5.63 5.48
N PRO A 43 7.20 5.63 6.78
CA PRO A 43 8.06 4.62 7.36
C PRO A 43 7.56 3.20 7.16
N ARG A 44 8.50 2.25 7.06
CA ARG A 44 8.22 0.81 7.00
C ARG A 44 7.32 0.32 8.13
N GLU A 45 7.57 0.77 9.36
CA GLU A 45 6.76 0.37 10.53
C GLU A 45 5.32 0.92 10.47
N VAL A 46 5.15 2.10 9.88
CA VAL A 46 3.82 2.68 9.65
C VAL A 46 3.10 1.90 8.55
N LEU A 47 3.79 1.52 7.47
CA LEU A 47 3.23 0.68 6.42
C LEU A 47 2.82 -0.70 6.93
N LYS A 48 3.63 -1.34 7.79
CA LYS A 48 3.27 -2.60 8.48
C LYS A 48 1.98 -2.46 9.26
N LYS A 49 1.83 -1.39 10.04
CA LYS A 49 0.61 -1.11 10.80
C LYS A 49 -0.60 -0.89 9.88
N LEU A 50 -0.44 -0.10 8.82
CA LEU A 50 -1.54 0.20 7.88
C LEU A 50 -1.90 -1.01 6.99
N ALA A 51 -1.05 -2.03 6.91
CA ALA A 51 -1.35 -3.28 6.22
C ALA A 51 -2.47 -4.07 6.91
N THR A 52 -2.77 -3.79 8.17
CA THR A 52 -3.90 -4.41 8.91
C THR A 52 -5.06 -3.45 9.11
N ASP A 53 -5.10 -2.32 8.39
CA ASP A 53 -6.20 -1.35 8.48
C ASP A 53 -7.54 -2.01 8.10
N ASP A 54 -8.62 -1.64 8.79
CA ASP A 54 -9.95 -2.17 8.50
C ASP A 54 -10.37 -1.86 7.05
N GLU A 55 -9.95 -0.71 6.54
CA GLU A 55 -10.37 -0.21 5.24
C GLU A 55 -9.49 -0.73 4.12
N TRP A 56 -10.09 -1.49 3.19
CA TRP A 56 -9.34 -2.18 2.14
C TRP A 56 -8.58 -1.22 1.23
N ILE A 57 -9.07 0.01 1.06
CA ILE A 57 -8.41 1.05 0.25
C ILE A 57 -7.07 1.47 0.89
N VAL A 58 -7.00 1.52 2.21
CA VAL A 58 -5.75 1.81 2.93
C VAL A 58 -4.75 0.68 2.71
N ARG A 59 -5.16 -0.58 2.93
CA ARG A 59 -4.33 -1.77 2.69
C ARG A 59 -3.87 -1.87 1.24
N ASN A 60 -4.72 -1.52 0.28
CA ASN A 60 -4.38 -1.45 -1.14
C ASN A 60 -3.27 -0.42 -1.42
N ASN A 61 -3.30 0.74 -0.76
CA ASN A 61 -2.24 1.74 -0.92
C ASN A 61 -0.92 1.29 -0.29
N VAL A 62 -0.96 0.53 0.82
CA VAL A 62 0.23 -0.15 1.34
C VAL A 62 0.76 -1.17 0.32
N ALA A 63 -0.12 -1.97 -0.29
CA ALA A 63 0.28 -2.98 -1.26
C ALA A 63 1.03 -2.40 -2.47
N ILE A 64 0.72 -1.17 -2.91
CA ILE A 64 1.41 -0.53 -4.05
C ILE A 64 2.57 0.40 -3.64
N ASN A 65 2.75 0.68 -2.35
CA ASN A 65 3.80 1.60 -1.92
C ASN A 65 5.19 0.93 -2.08
N PRO A 66 6.13 1.53 -2.84
CA PRO A 66 7.42 0.90 -3.10
C PRO A 66 8.28 0.67 -1.84
N ASN A 67 8.01 1.41 -0.76
CA ASN A 67 8.71 1.27 0.52
C ASN A 67 8.10 0.22 1.44
N THR A 68 7.01 -0.44 1.04
CA THR A 68 6.40 -1.53 1.81
C THR A 68 7.39 -2.69 1.93
N PRO A 69 7.67 -3.16 3.16
CA PRO A 69 8.54 -4.31 3.39
C PRO A 69 8.03 -5.57 2.69
N VAL A 70 8.96 -6.43 2.25
CA VAL A 70 8.61 -7.65 1.52
C VAL A 70 7.74 -8.58 2.36
N GLU A 71 8.02 -8.66 3.66
CA GLU A 71 7.28 -9.50 4.61
C GLU A 71 5.81 -9.05 4.69
N THR A 72 5.59 -7.73 4.71
CA THR A 72 4.24 -7.13 4.67
C THR A 72 3.55 -7.41 3.33
N LEU A 73 4.28 -7.38 2.22
CA LEU A 73 3.72 -7.79 0.92
C LEU A 73 3.36 -9.28 0.88
N GLN A 74 4.12 -10.14 1.57
CA GLN A 74 3.77 -11.55 1.69
C GLN A 74 2.46 -11.74 2.47
N GLU A 75 2.27 -11.01 3.57
CA GLU A 75 1.00 -11.02 4.33
C GLU A 75 -0.17 -10.52 3.48
N LEU A 76 -0.01 -9.40 2.77
CA LEU A 76 -1.04 -8.83 1.89
C LEU A 76 -1.34 -9.71 0.66
N SER A 77 -0.49 -10.69 0.33
CA SER A 77 -0.78 -11.68 -0.72
C SER A 77 -1.95 -12.60 -0.36
N ASP A 78 -2.30 -12.68 0.92
CA ASP A 78 -3.45 -13.43 1.44
C ASP A 78 -4.59 -12.50 1.89
N ASP A 79 -4.55 -11.21 1.52
CA ASP A 79 -5.61 -10.26 1.90
C ASP A 79 -6.98 -10.73 1.42
N LYS A 80 -8.01 -10.53 2.26
CA LYS A 80 -9.41 -10.89 1.94
C LYS A 80 -9.92 -10.18 0.69
N ASP A 81 -9.43 -8.98 0.40
CA ASP A 81 -9.84 -8.16 -0.71
C ASP A 81 -9.01 -8.45 -1.98
N THR A 82 -9.70 -8.76 -3.08
CA THR A 82 -9.07 -9.12 -4.36
C THR A 82 -8.32 -7.96 -5.00
N MET A 83 -8.72 -6.71 -4.75
CA MET A 83 -8.03 -5.53 -5.30
C MET A 83 -6.69 -5.30 -4.62
N VAL A 84 -6.62 -5.53 -3.30
CA VAL A 84 -5.35 -5.49 -2.54
C VAL A 84 -4.37 -6.51 -3.12
N ARG A 85 -4.81 -7.78 -3.25
CA ARG A 85 -4.02 -8.86 -3.86
C ARG A 85 -3.59 -8.51 -5.29
N THR A 86 -4.51 -7.97 -6.09
CA THR A 86 -4.23 -7.64 -7.50
C THR A 86 -3.17 -6.55 -7.66
N ASN A 87 -3.29 -5.48 -6.88
CA ASN A 87 -2.40 -4.33 -7.00
C ASN A 87 -1.04 -4.58 -6.34
N LEU A 88 -0.96 -5.50 -5.38
CA LEU A 88 0.32 -5.97 -4.83
C LEU A 88 1.29 -6.43 -5.92
N GLY A 89 0.80 -7.13 -6.95
CA GLY A 89 1.62 -7.61 -8.06
C GLY A 89 2.32 -6.49 -8.85
N LYS A 90 1.83 -5.25 -8.73
CA LYS A 90 2.44 -4.06 -9.35
C LYS A 90 3.55 -3.44 -8.51
N ASN A 91 3.70 -3.86 -7.25
CA ASN A 91 4.71 -3.29 -6.37
C ASN A 91 6.10 -3.72 -6.83
N PRO A 92 7.04 -2.78 -7.04
CA PRO A 92 8.39 -3.12 -7.48
C PRO A 92 9.13 -4.03 -6.48
N SER A 93 8.81 -3.94 -5.20
CA SER A 93 9.39 -4.73 -4.11
C SER A 93 8.74 -6.11 -3.93
N ALA A 94 7.63 -6.41 -4.62
CA ALA A 94 7.02 -7.73 -4.56
C ALA A 94 7.94 -8.78 -5.20
N LYS A 95 8.19 -9.88 -4.49
CA LYS A 95 8.96 -11.01 -5.00
C LYS A 95 8.20 -11.72 -6.12
N ILE A 96 8.93 -12.26 -7.09
CA ILE A 96 8.37 -13.03 -8.21
C ILE A 96 7.49 -14.18 -7.72
N GLU A 97 7.90 -14.91 -6.69
CA GLU A 97 7.14 -16.01 -6.08
C GLU A 97 5.78 -15.54 -5.54
N THR A 98 5.72 -14.35 -4.94
CA THR A 98 4.47 -13.76 -4.45
C THR A 98 3.55 -13.41 -5.63
N VAL A 99 4.11 -12.85 -6.70
CA VAL A 99 3.35 -12.54 -7.92
C VAL A 99 2.85 -13.83 -8.60
N GLN A 100 3.64 -14.90 -8.58
CA GLN A 100 3.32 -16.18 -9.18
C GLN A 100 2.24 -16.93 -8.39
N LYS A 101 2.32 -16.93 -7.05
CA LYS A 101 1.25 -17.41 -6.17
C LYS A 101 -0.09 -16.71 -6.47
N LEU A 102 -0.07 -15.39 -6.65
CA LEU A 102 -1.26 -14.61 -6.96
C LEU A 102 -1.81 -14.88 -8.37
N ALA A 103 -0.96 -15.31 -9.31
CA ALA A 103 -1.37 -15.71 -10.65
C ALA A 103 -2.09 -17.07 -10.67
N ASP A 104 -1.91 -17.89 -9.64
CA ASP A 104 -2.56 -19.20 -9.51
C ASP A 104 -3.81 -19.16 -8.59
N ASP A 105 -4.14 -18.02 -7.99
CA ASP A 105 -5.41 -17.79 -7.31
C ASP A 105 -6.52 -17.58 -8.36
N ASP A 106 -7.40 -18.58 -8.54
CA ASP A 106 -8.54 -18.57 -9.47
C ASP A 106 -9.47 -17.35 -9.29
N LYS A 107 -9.41 -16.66 -8.13
CA LYS A 107 -10.19 -15.44 -7.87
C LYS A 107 -9.54 -14.18 -8.44
N VAL A 108 -8.35 -14.29 -9.05
CA VAL A 108 -7.49 -13.17 -9.42
C VAL A 108 -7.09 -13.24 -10.90
N TRP A 109 -8.09 -13.18 -11.79
CA TRP A 109 -7.89 -13.06 -13.25
C TRP A 109 -6.92 -11.92 -13.64
N GLY A 110 -6.87 -10.84 -12.86
CA GLY A 110 -6.06 -9.65 -13.15
C GLY A 110 -4.54 -9.80 -12.89
N VAL A 111 -4.10 -10.72 -12.03
CA VAL A 111 -2.67 -10.80 -11.67
C VAL A 111 -1.85 -11.49 -12.75
N ARG A 112 -2.36 -12.55 -13.39
CA ARG A 112 -1.68 -13.15 -14.56
C ARG A 112 -1.40 -12.10 -15.64
N LYS A 113 -2.39 -11.28 -15.96
CA LYS A 113 -2.24 -10.20 -16.95
C LYS A 113 -1.17 -9.18 -16.53
N ASN A 114 -1.21 -8.68 -15.30
CA ASN A 114 -0.24 -7.68 -14.81
C ASN A 114 1.19 -8.25 -14.71
N ALA A 115 1.34 -9.51 -14.31
CA ALA A 115 2.63 -10.18 -14.21
C ALA A 115 3.28 -10.32 -15.61
N ILE A 116 2.48 -10.71 -16.61
CA ILE A 116 2.90 -10.76 -18.03
C ILE A 116 3.21 -9.36 -18.58
N GLU A 117 2.34 -8.36 -18.34
CA GLU A 117 2.54 -6.99 -18.82
C GLU A 117 3.75 -6.28 -18.18
N SER A 118 4.11 -6.66 -16.95
CA SER A 118 5.30 -6.15 -16.26
C SER A 118 6.60 -6.88 -16.64
N GLY A 119 6.51 -7.94 -17.47
CA GLY A 119 7.67 -8.76 -17.87
C GLY A 119 8.31 -9.52 -16.71
N ARG A 120 7.54 -9.79 -15.64
CA ARG A 120 8.04 -10.41 -14.40
C ARG A 120 7.82 -11.92 -14.35
N VAL A 121 7.11 -12.51 -15.31
CA VAL A 121 6.91 -13.95 -15.51
C VAL A 121 6.86 -14.27 -17.00
#